data_AF-A0A7J6L5D4-F1
#
_entry.id   AF-A0A7J6L5D4-F1
#
_cell.length_a   1.000
_cell.length_b   1.000
_cell.length_c   1.000
_cell.angle_alpha   90.00
_cell.angle_beta   90.00
_cell.angle_gamma   90.00
#
_symmetry.space_group_name_H-M   'P 1'
#
loop_
_entity.id
_entity.type
_entity.pdbx_description
1 polymer ?
#
loop_
_entity_poly.entity_id
_entity_poly.type
_entity_poly.pdbx_seq_one_letter_code
_entity_poly.pdbx_strand_id
1 'polypeptide(L)'
;MSSKGVAVVGATGLFGKEISLSLLKFGHKVAAFTRNIDDKKSIIEELQKAGATVVEIPDYTDETAVANAFRGHKVDTVICAASGTAHILKDVQGHIIDAAVKSGTVERFCPDEFGLHTGATPWGISEMIDAKKEMQEKVRNSGLKWTCILVAGLFSYFLPSLKRKGGFVESYGNVDVISHNNSLEDAGLMIALAATDDRTVNKNVQFQYNPVVTF
;
A
#
# COMPACT_ATOMS: atom_id res chain seq x y z
N MET A 1 -17.30 10.94 -6.03
CA MET A 1 -16.49 10.95 -4.79
C MET A 1 -16.05 12.38 -4.54
N SER A 2 -16.09 12.86 -3.29
CA SER A 2 -15.47 14.14 -2.95
C SER A 2 -13.95 14.01 -3.10
N SER A 3 -13.27 15.07 -3.55
CA SER A 3 -11.80 15.09 -3.56
C SER A 3 -11.27 14.88 -2.14
N LYS A 4 -10.15 14.15 -2.03
CA LYS A 4 -9.48 13.77 -0.78
C LYS A 4 -8.03 14.25 -0.84
N GLY A 5 -7.45 14.61 0.30
CA GLY A 5 -6.01 14.81 0.46
C GLY A 5 -5.36 13.49 0.85
N VAL A 6 -4.62 12.89 -0.08
CA VAL A 6 -4.05 11.55 0.09
C VAL A 6 -2.53 11.63 0.17
N ALA A 7 -1.96 11.13 1.26
CA ALA A 7 -0.52 10.87 1.35
C ALA A 7 -0.23 9.44 0.86
N VAL A 8 0.70 9.31 -0.09
CA VAL A 8 1.24 8.01 -0.51
C VAL A 8 2.65 7.91 0.02
N VAL A 9 2.86 7.11 1.07
CA VAL A 9 4.20 6.84 1.63
C VAL A 9 4.87 5.76 0.79
N GLY A 10 6.10 6.01 0.33
CA GLY A 10 6.75 5.13 -0.65
C GLY A 10 6.28 5.40 -2.07
N ALA A 11 5.89 6.64 -2.39
CA ALA A 11 5.33 7.04 -3.69
C ALA A 11 6.25 6.76 -4.88
N THR A 12 7.56 6.63 -4.68
CA THR A 12 8.53 6.30 -5.74
C THR A 12 8.79 4.79 -5.89
N GLY A 13 8.14 3.98 -5.05
CA GLY A 13 8.20 2.53 -5.11
C GLY A 13 7.27 1.92 -6.16
N LEU A 14 7.32 0.59 -6.28
CA LEU A 14 6.61 -0.19 -7.28
C LEU A 14 5.10 0.14 -7.32
N PHE A 15 4.40 -0.03 -6.20
CA PHE A 15 2.98 0.30 -6.10
C PHE A 15 2.74 1.80 -5.94
N GLY A 16 3.58 2.49 -5.15
CA GLY A 16 3.37 3.88 -4.78
C GLY A 16 3.23 4.81 -5.99
N LYS A 17 3.99 4.55 -7.06
CA LYS A 17 3.89 5.33 -8.30
C LYS A 17 2.51 5.18 -8.93
N GLU A 18 2.08 3.96 -9.23
CA GLU A 18 0.81 3.70 -9.92
C GLU A 18 -0.41 4.11 -9.07
N ILE A 19 -0.32 3.96 -7.74
CA ILE A 19 -1.34 4.47 -6.80
C ILE A 19 -1.45 5.99 -6.93
N SER A 20 -0.32 6.70 -6.88
CA SER A 20 -0.28 8.16 -6.95
C SER A 20 -0.88 8.69 -8.26
N LEU A 21 -0.48 8.10 -9.39
CA LEU A 21 -1.01 8.47 -10.71
C LEU A 21 -2.51 8.18 -10.83
N SER A 22 -2.98 7.06 -10.30
CA SER A 22 -4.40 6.70 -10.29
C SER A 22 -5.23 7.65 -9.44
N LEU A 23 -4.76 8.02 -8.25
CA LEU A 23 -5.41 8.99 -7.37
C LEU A 23 -5.54 10.37 -8.03
N LEU A 24 -4.48 10.85 -8.69
CA LEU A 24 -4.49 12.11 -9.43
C LEU A 24 -5.52 12.06 -10.58
N LYS A 25 -5.57 10.96 -11.33
CA LYS A 25 -6.55 10.74 -12.40
C LYS A 25 -8.00 10.76 -11.88
N PHE A 26 -8.23 10.33 -10.65
CA PHE A 26 -9.54 10.41 -9.98
C PHE A 26 -9.86 11.77 -9.35
N GLY A 27 -8.96 12.76 -9.48
CA GLY A 27 -9.17 14.11 -8.99
C GLY A 27 -8.89 14.29 -7.49
N HIS A 28 -8.14 13.38 -6.87
CA HIS A 28 -7.65 13.54 -5.50
C HIS A 28 -6.37 14.40 -5.49
N LYS A 29 -6.11 15.08 -4.36
CA LYS A 29 -4.86 15.80 -4.12
C LYS A 29 -3.86 14.82 -3.55
N VAL A 30 -2.72 14.64 -4.21
CA VAL A 30 -1.72 13.66 -3.79
C VAL A 30 -0.49 14.36 -3.23
N ALA A 31 -0.15 14.00 -1.99
CA ALA A 31 1.15 14.26 -1.40
C ALA A 31 2.00 12.97 -1.52
N ALA A 32 3.02 13.01 -2.36
CA ALA A 32 3.91 11.88 -2.65
C ALA A 32 5.11 11.91 -1.70
N PHE A 33 5.08 11.04 -0.68
CA PHE A 33 6.08 10.99 0.37
C PHE A 33 7.25 10.07 -0.04
N THR A 34 8.48 10.60 0.01
CA THR A 34 9.74 9.88 -0.31
C THR A 34 10.81 10.19 0.73
N ARG A 35 11.82 9.31 0.88
CA ARG A 35 12.95 9.55 1.80
C ARG A 35 13.96 10.55 1.26
N ASN A 36 14.20 10.46 -0.04
CA ASN A 36 15.17 11.27 -0.74
C ASN A 36 14.62 11.55 -2.14
N ILE A 37 14.58 12.82 -2.51
CA ILE A 37 14.12 13.27 -3.83
C ILE A 37 15.15 12.94 -4.92
N ASP A 38 16.43 12.79 -4.57
CA ASP A 38 17.49 12.56 -5.55
C ASP A 38 17.58 11.10 -6.05
N ASP A 39 17.06 10.12 -5.32
CA ASP A 39 17.24 8.69 -5.64
C ASP A 39 16.42 8.22 -6.86
N LYS A 40 15.31 8.90 -7.16
CA LYS A 40 14.31 8.48 -8.17
C LYS A 40 13.78 9.65 -8.99
N LYS A 41 14.69 10.53 -9.45
CA LYS A 41 14.36 11.80 -10.15
C LYS A 41 13.33 11.64 -11.26
N SER A 42 13.48 10.66 -12.13
CA SER A 42 12.53 10.45 -13.25
C SER A 42 11.10 10.17 -12.78
N ILE A 43 10.94 9.35 -11.73
CA ILE A 43 9.62 9.04 -11.16
C ILE A 43 9.04 10.28 -10.46
N ILE A 44 9.89 11.04 -9.77
CA ILE A 44 9.49 12.27 -9.09
C ILE A 44 9.03 13.33 -10.09
N GLU A 45 9.78 13.55 -11.16
CA GLU A 45 9.41 14.46 -12.25
C GLU A 45 8.09 14.05 -12.89
N GLU A 46 7.89 12.75 -13.10
CA GLU A 46 6.63 12.20 -13.62
C GLU A 46 5.46 12.48 -12.68
N LEU A 47 5.61 12.20 -11.39
CA LEU A 47 4.60 12.47 -10.36
C LEU A 47 4.27 13.96 -10.26
N GLN A 48 5.28 14.84 -10.27
CA GLN A 48 5.10 16.29 -10.25
C GLN A 48 4.38 16.78 -11.50
N LYS A 49 4.77 16.29 -12.68
CA LYS A 49 4.10 16.63 -13.96
C LYS A 49 2.64 16.18 -13.98
N ALA A 50 2.32 15.06 -13.31
CA ALA A 50 0.95 14.59 -13.13
C ALA A 50 0.16 15.39 -12.08
N GLY A 51 0.82 16.25 -11.30
CA GLY A 51 0.19 17.14 -10.32
C GLY A 51 0.35 16.73 -8.85
N ALA A 52 1.19 15.74 -8.53
CA ALA A 52 1.52 15.42 -7.14
C ALA A 52 2.39 16.52 -6.50
N THR A 53 2.16 16.78 -5.22
CA THR A 53 3.13 17.51 -4.39
C THR A 53 4.10 16.50 -3.79
N VAL A 54 5.38 16.60 -4.10
CA VAL A 54 6.40 15.69 -3.54
C VAL A 54 6.87 16.23 -2.19
N VAL A 55 6.91 15.35 -1.19
CA VAL A 55 7.26 15.66 0.20
C VAL A 55 8.42 14.76 0.61
N GLU A 56 9.55 15.36 0.96
CA GLU A 56 10.70 14.63 1.47
C GLU A 56 10.60 14.46 2.99
N ILE A 57 10.69 13.22 3.45
CA ILE A 57 10.79 12.84 4.86
C ILE A 57 12.00 11.92 5.01
N PRO A 58 13.18 12.48 5.39
CA PRO A 58 14.41 11.70 5.50
C PRO A 58 14.30 10.57 6.51
N ASP A 59 13.57 10.81 7.59
CA ASP A 59 13.34 9.87 8.69
C ASP A 59 11.86 9.81 9.04
N TYR A 60 11.25 8.64 8.83
CA TYR A 60 9.84 8.39 9.15
C TYR A 60 9.62 8.02 10.62
N THR A 61 10.69 7.81 11.40
CA THR A 61 10.60 7.59 12.85
C THR A 61 10.46 8.90 13.62
N ASP A 62 10.75 10.06 13.00
CA ASP A 62 10.36 11.37 13.53
C ASP A 62 8.85 11.62 13.29
N GLU A 63 8.05 11.08 14.20
CA GLU A 63 6.60 11.21 14.17
C GLU A 63 6.12 12.67 14.17
N THR A 64 6.90 13.58 14.76
CA THR A 64 6.52 15.01 14.81
C THR A 64 6.67 15.63 13.43
N ALA A 65 7.77 15.36 12.74
CA ALA A 65 7.99 15.79 11.37
C ALA A 65 6.94 15.21 10.43
N VAL A 66 6.67 13.90 10.52
CA VAL A 66 5.65 13.24 9.69
C VAL A 66 4.25 13.81 9.96
N ALA A 67 3.87 13.99 11.22
CA ALA A 67 2.57 14.58 11.58
C ALA A 67 2.43 16.04 11.12
N ASN A 68 3.52 16.83 11.18
CA ASN A 68 3.57 18.19 10.64
C ASN A 68 3.34 18.20 9.12
N ALA A 69 3.97 17.26 8.40
CA ALA A 69 3.78 17.13 6.96
C ALA A 69 2.34 16.75 6.62
N PHE A 70 1.74 15.77 7.30
CA PHE A 70 0.32 15.43 7.11
C PHE A 70 -0.60 16.64 7.31
N ARG A 71 -0.38 17.43 8.37
CA ARG A 71 -1.14 18.67 8.62
C ARG A 71 -0.93 19.72 7.52
N GLY A 72 0.33 20.00 7.18
CA GLY A 72 0.68 21.02 6.19
C GLY A 72 0.07 20.75 4.81
N HIS A 73 -0.03 19.47 4.44
CA HIS A 73 -0.61 19.04 3.17
C HIS A 73 -2.11 18.69 3.26
N LYS A 74 -2.76 18.92 4.42
CA LYS A 74 -4.18 18.64 4.65
C LYS A 74 -4.56 17.20 4.29
N VAL A 75 -3.73 16.26 4.72
CA VAL A 75 -3.89 14.83 4.45
C VAL A 75 -5.03 14.30 5.33
N ASP A 76 -6.03 13.70 4.69
CA ASP A 76 -7.12 12.96 5.34
C ASP A 76 -6.97 11.44 5.23
N THR A 77 -6.28 10.95 4.20
CA THR A 77 -6.08 9.52 3.94
C THR A 77 -4.60 9.24 3.73
N VAL A 78 -4.06 8.25 4.44
CA VAL A 78 -2.69 7.75 4.23
C VAL A 78 -2.74 6.37 3.59
N ILE A 79 -1.95 6.17 2.54
CA ILE A 79 -1.68 4.88 1.93
C ILE A 79 -0.20 4.57 2.10
N CYS A 80 0.12 3.51 2.84
CA CYS A 80 1.48 3.05 3.01
C CYS A 80 1.82 2.05 1.91
N ALA A 81 2.76 2.42 1.02
CA ALA A 81 3.34 1.56 -0.01
C ALA A 81 4.87 1.45 0.19
N ALA A 82 5.29 1.38 1.45
CA ALA A 82 6.70 1.27 1.82
C ALA A 82 7.15 -0.19 1.77
N SER A 83 8.06 -0.51 0.85
CA SER A 83 8.71 -1.82 0.78
C SER A 83 9.85 -1.92 1.80
N GLY A 84 9.94 -3.02 2.54
CA GLY A 84 11.02 -3.26 3.49
C GLY A 84 11.05 -4.69 4.03
N THR A 85 12.01 -4.96 4.92
CA THR A 85 12.04 -6.18 5.72
C THR A 85 10.92 -6.16 6.77
N ALA A 86 10.64 -7.31 7.39
CA ALA A 86 9.67 -7.40 8.49
C ALA A 86 9.97 -6.38 9.62
N HIS A 87 11.25 -6.22 9.98
CA HIS A 87 11.68 -5.23 10.96
C HIS A 87 11.34 -3.80 10.51
N ILE A 88 11.74 -3.43 9.29
CA ILE A 88 11.49 -2.07 8.74
C ILE A 88 9.99 -1.81 8.71
N LEU A 89 9.18 -2.80 8.32
CA LEU A 89 7.75 -2.64 8.26
C LEU A 89 7.15 -2.35 9.64
N LYS A 90 7.53 -3.09 10.68
CA LYS A 90 7.00 -2.89 12.04
C LYS A 90 7.41 -1.55 12.63
N ASP A 91 8.68 -1.22 12.48
CA ASP A 91 9.26 -0.03 13.06
C ASP A 91 8.76 1.24 12.34
N VAL A 92 9.07 1.34 11.04
CA VAL A 92 8.78 2.55 10.25
C VAL A 92 7.28 2.75 10.07
N GLN A 93 6.51 1.71 9.69
CA GLN A 93 5.06 1.89 9.52
C GLN A 93 4.36 2.11 10.86
N GLY A 94 4.89 1.54 11.94
CA GLY A 94 4.42 1.80 13.29
C GLY A 94 4.47 3.29 13.62
N HIS A 95 5.61 3.94 13.40
CA HIS A 95 5.77 5.38 13.59
C HIS A 95 4.89 6.22 12.65
N ILE A 96 4.69 5.78 11.40
CA ILE A 96 3.79 6.49 10.46
C ILE A 96 2.33 6.42 10.94
N ILE A 97 1.88 5.30 11.51
CA ILE A 97 0.54 5.17 12.11
C ILE A 97 0.41 6.14 13.30
N ASP A 98 1.40 6.18 14.19
CA ASP A 98 1.38 7.07 15.36
C ASP A 98 1.40 8.55 14.94
N ALA A 99 2.18 8.89 13.91
CA ALA A 99 2.20 10.21 13.31
C ALA A 99 0.87 10.59 12.65
N ALA A 100 0.18 9.63 12.01
CA ALA A 100 -1.15 9.84 11.45
C ALA A 100 -2.15 10.20 12.54
N VAL A 101 -2.18 9.47 13.65
CA VAL A 101 -3.01 9.80 14.83
C VAL A 101 -2.65 11.19 15.37
N LYS A 102 -1.36 11.44 15.60
CA LYS A 102 -0.83 12.70 16.14
C LYS A 102 -1.11 13.91 15.24
N SER A 103 -1.28 13.71 13.94
CA SER A 103 -1.59 14.79 12.99
C SER A 103 -2.95 15.43 13.27
N GLY A 104 -3.93 14.64 13.74
CA GLY A 104 -5.32 15.05 13.90
C GLY A 104 -6.06 15.37 12.59
N THR A 105 -5.41 15.30 11.42
CA THR A 105 -6.03 15.52 10.11
C THR A 105 -6.31 14.22 9.38
N VAL A 106 -5.48 13.20 9.60
CA VAL A 106 -5.69 11.89 9.01
C VAL A 106 -6.91 11.23 9.66
N GLU A 107 -7.91 10.91 8.84
CA GLU A 107 -9.09 10.15 9.25
C GLU A 107 -8.93 8.67 8.97
N ARG A 108 -8.16 8.32 7.93
CA ARG A 108 -8.15 6.99 7.34
C ARG A 108 -6.74 6.53 6.98
N PHE A 109 -6.43 5.29 7.28
CA PHE A 109 -5.13 4.69 7.04
C PHE A 109 -5.24 3.35 6.31
N CYS A 110 -4.48 3.19 5.23
CA CYS A 110 -4.36 1.95 4.48
C CYS A 110 -2.94 1.40 4.68
N PRO A 111 -2.75 0.33 5.48
CA PRO A 111 -1.43 -0.24 5.70
C PRO A 111 -0.88 -0.92 4.45
N ASP A 112 0.44 -1.12 4.41
CA ASP A 112 1.12 -1.87 3.35
C ASP A 112 0.69 -3.34 3.39
N GLU A 113 -0.23 -3.72 2.51
CA GLU A 113 -0.78 -5.07 2.41
C GLU A 113 -0.58 -5.65 1.01
N PHE A 114 -1.22 -5.06 -0.01
CA PHE A 114 -1.04 -5.19 -1.47
C PHE A 114 -0.63 -6.57 -2.02
N GLY A 115 -1.08 -7.64 -1.38
CA GLY A 115 -0.75 -9.01 -1.75
C GLY A 115 -1.86 -9.99 -1.34
N LEU A 116 -1.46 -11.05 -0.65
CA LEU A 116 -2.35 -12.08 -0.11
C LEU A 116 -3.02 -11.64 1.20
N HIS A 117 -4.11 -12.32 1.59
CA HIS A 117 -4.83 -12.03 2.84
C HIS A 117 -4.03 -12.45 4.09
N THR A 118 -3.06 -11.64 4.50
CA THR A 118 -2.17 -11.93 5.64
C THR A 118 -2.92 -12.19 6.94
N GLY A 119 -4.02 -11.48 7.19
CA GLY A 119 -4.87 -11.68 8.37
C GLY A 119 -5.56 -13.06 8.46
N ALA A 120 -5.70 -13.78 7.34
CA ALA A 120 -6.27 -15.13 7.31
C ALA A 120 -5.18 -16.22 7.41
N THR A 121 -3.91 -15.82 7.42
CA THR A 121 -2.76 -16.72 7.45
C THR A 121 -2.36 -17.04 8.90
N PRO A 122 -1.98 -18.29 9.24
CA PRO A 122 -1.48 -18.63 10.58
C PRO A 122 -0.25 -17.80 10.97
N TRP A 123 -0.12 -17.51 12.27
CA TRP A 123 1.08 -16.87 12.81
C TRP A 123 2.30 -17.80 12.74
N GLY A 124 3.51 -17.24 12.64
CA GLY A 124 4.77 -17.98 12.74
C GLY A 124 5.21 -18.66 11.44
N ILE A 125 4.44 -18.56 10.35
CA ILE A 125 4.83 -19.15 9.06
C ILE A 125 5.77 -18.23 8.25
N SER A 126 5.75 -16.93 8.55
CA SER A 126 6.58 -15.93 7.88
C SER A 126 6.64 -14.67 8.73
N GLU A 127 7.85 -14.24 9.07
CA GLU A 127 8.08 -12.99 9.81
C GLU A 127 7.47 -11.76 9.10
N MET A 128 7.43 -11.78 7.77
CA MET A 128 6.86 -10.68 6.99
C MET A 128 5.33 -10.66 7.04
N ILE A 129 4.69 -11.83 7.05
CA ILE A 129 3.24 -11.93 7.22
C ILE A 129 2.86 -11.52 8.64
N ASP A 130 3.61 -11.97 9.64
CA ASP A 130 3.39 -11.61 11.03
C ASP A 130 3.55 -10.10 11.25
N ALA A 131 4.59 -9.48 10.69
CA ALA A 131 4.78 -8.03 10.72
C ALA A 131 3.60 -7.26 10.12
N LYS A 132 3.05 -7.70 8.98
CA LYS A 132 1.86 -7.09 8.36
C LYS A 132 0.64 -7.21 9.27
N LYS A 133 0.42 -8.38 9.88
CA LYS A 133 -0.68 -8.61 10.84
C LYS A 133 -0.56 -7.72 12.07
N GLU A 134 0.64 -7.58 12.64
CA GLU A 134 0.89 -6.64 13.74
C GLU A 134 0.53 -5.19 13.36
N MET A 135 0.84 -4.76 12.13
CA MET A 135 0.46 -3.42 11.65
C MET A 135 -1.05 -3.27 11.41
N GLN A 136 -1.74 -4.34 10.98
CA GLN A 136 -3.21 -4.34 10.93
C GLN A 136 -3.82 -4.18 12.33
N GLU A 137 -3.30 -4.88 13.33
CA GLU A 137 -3.75 -4.75 14.71
C GLU A 137 -3.50 -3.35 15.24
N LYS A 138 -2.29 -2.79 15.00
CA LYS A 138 -1.95 -1.43 15.38
C LYS A 138 -2.89 -0.38 14.78
N VAL A 139 -3.15 -0.43 13.48
CA VAL A 139 -4.06 0.55 12.85
C VAL A 139 -5.50 0.38 13.34
N ARG A 140 -5.98 -0.86 13.55
CA ARG A 140 -7.34 -1.11 14.09
C ARG A 140 -7.51 -0.56 15.50
N ASN A 141 -6.45 -0.59 16.31
CA ASN A 141 -6.45 -0.09 17.68
C ASN A 141 -6.10 1.40 17.81
N SER A 142 -5.75 2.07 16.70
CA SER A 142 -5.34 3.47 16.69
C SER A 142 -6.49 4.48 16.80
N GLY A 143 -7.74 4.03 16.56
CA GLY A 143 -8.91 4.90 16.45
C GLY A 143 -9.12 5.51 15.05
N LEU A 144 -8.18 5.32 14.11
CA LEU A 144 -8.36 5.71 12.72
C LEU A 144 -9.33 4.77 12.00
N LYS A 145 -10.02 5.28 10.97
CA LYS A 145 -10.65 4.42 9.96
C LYS A 145 -9.55 3.66 9.22
N TRP A 146 -9.80 2.43 8.81
CA TRP A 146 -8.78 1.62 8.15
C TRP A 146 -9.30 0.88 6.92
N THR A 147 -8.41 0.55 5.99
CA THR A 147 -8.72 -0.36 4.88
C THR A 147 -7.50 -1.18 4.55
N CYS A 148 -7.57 -2.50 4.73
CA CYS A 148 -6.52 -3.41 4.27
C CYS A 148 -6.85 -3.84 2.84
N ILE A 149 -5.97 -3.56 1.88
CA ILE A 149 -6.25 -3.74 0.45
C ILE A 149 -5.38 -4.87 -0.10
N LEU A 150 -6.04 -5.87 -0.68
CA LEU A 150 -5.45 -7.16 -1.06
C LEU A 150 -5.64 -7.36 -2.57
N VAL A 151 -4.61 -7.03 -3.34
CA VAL A 151 -4.63 -7.05 -4.81
C VAL A 151 -4.02 -8.33 -5.42
N ALA A 152 -3.82 -9.37 -4.62
CA ALA A 152 -3.29 -10.66 -5.09
C ALA A 152 -1.86 -10.57 -5.64
N GLY A 153 -1.50 -11.49 -6.54
CA GLY A 153 -0.19 -11.50 -7.20
C GLY A 153 -0.07 -10.45 -8.30
N LEU A 154 1.16 -10.14 -8.68
CA LEU A 154 1.46 -9.33 -9.87
C LEU A 154 1.95 -10.23 -10.99
N PHE A 155 1.41 -10.05 -12.20
CA PHE A 155 1.89 -10.78 -13.39
C PHE A 155 3.39 -10.58 -13.64
N SER A 156 3.88 -9.36 -13.42
CA SER A 156 5.29 -8.99 -13.60
C SER A 156 6.24 -9.70 -12.64
N TYR A 157 5.76 -10.17 -11.49
CA TYR A 157 6.55 -10.98 -10.56
C TYR A 157 6.36 -12.48 -10.78
N PHE A 158 5.11 -12.90 -10.99
CA PHE A 158 4.77 -14.31 -11.10
C PHE A 158 5.30 -14.94 -12.39
N LEU A 159 5.06 -14.32 -13.56
CA LEU A 159 5.41 -14.91 -14.86
C LEU A 159 6.92 -15.12 -15.05
N PRO A 160 7.81 -14.18 -14.68
CA PRO A 160 9.25 -14.41 -14.79
C PRO A 160 9.78 -15.47 -13.82
N SER A 161 9.10 -15.69 -12.68
CA SER A 161 9.48 -16.72 -11.69
C SER A 161 9.19 -18.15 -12.16
N LEU A 162 8.37 -18.31 -13.20
CA LEU A 162 8.14 -19.58 -13.88
C LEU A 162 9.40 -19.95 -14.66
N LYS A 163 10.36 -20.60 -13.98
CA LYS A 163 11.64 -21.01 -14.57
C LYS A 163 11.38 -21.85 -15.81
N ARG A 164 11.71 -21.31 -16.99
CA ARG A 164 11.69 -22.08 -18.24
C ARG A 164 12.96 -22.92 -18.32
N LYS A 165 12.90 -24.16 -17.84
CA LYS A 165 13.99 -25.12 -18.03
C LYS A 165 13.63 -26.05 -19.19
N GLY A 166 14.33 -25.91 -20.32
CA GLY A 166 14.15 -26.78 -21.49
C GLY A 166 12.76 -26.71 -22.14
N GLY A 167 12.06 -25.57 -22.06
CA GLY A 167 10.71 -25.39 -22.62
C GLY A 167 9.55 -25.68 -21.67
N PHE A 168 9.82 -26.19 -20.46
CA PHE A 168 8.83 -26.49 -19.43
C PHE A 168 8.79 -25.41 -18.35
N VAL A 169 7.62 -25.19 -17.76
CA VAL A 169 7.40 -24.37 -16.56
C VAL A 169 7.40 -25.29 -15.35
N GLU A 170 8.28 -25.04 -14.39
CA GLU A 170 8.25 -25.72 -13.09
C GLU A 170 7.24 -24.99 -12.17
N SER A 171 6.23 -25.72 -11.70
CA SER A 171 5.26 -25.25 -10.70
C SER A 171 5.36 -26.05 -9.41
N TYR A 172 5.14 -25.41 -8.27
CA TYR A 172 5.10 -26.06 -6.97
C TYR A 172 3.66 -26.13 -6.47
N GLY A 173 3.22 -27.30 -5.98
CA GLY A 173 1.87 -27.50 -5.45
C GLY A 173 0.90 -28.14 -6.45
N ASN A 174 -0.40 -27.92 -6.22
CA ASN A 174 -1.47 -28.46 -7.06
C ASN A 174 -1.76 -27.50 -8.23
N VAL A 175 -1.68 -28.00 -9.47
CA VAL A 175 -1.91 -27.25 -10.71
C VAL A 175 -3.36 -26.79 -10.90
N ASP A 176 -4.30 -27.37 -10.15
CA ASP A 176 -5.71 -26.98 -10.16
C ASP A 176 -6.00 -25.77 -9.24
N VAL A 177 -5.00 -25.29 -8.49
CA VAL A 177 -5.16 -24.12 -7.62
C VAL A 177 -5.20 -22.84 -8.46
N ILE A 178 -6.32 -22.12 -8.34
CA ILE A 178 -6.50 -20.83 -9.00
C ILE A 178 -5.59 -19.77 -8.35
N SER A 179 -4.77 -19.11 -9.17
CA SER A 179 -3.93 -17.98 -8.76
C SER A 179 -4.46 -16.68 -9.38
N HIS A 180 -4.82 -15.73 -8.53
CA HIS A 180 -5.26 -14.40 -8.95
C HIS A 180 -4.04 -13.49 -9.13
N ASN A 181 -3.92 -12.89 -10.31
CA ASN A 181 -2.82 -11.98 -10.64
C ASN A 181 -3.35 -10.77 -11.38
N ASN A 182 -2.75 -9.62 -11.14
CA ASN A 182 -3.11 -8.35 -11.75
C ASN A 182 -1.91 -7.70 -12.43
N SER A 183 -2.18 -6.80 -13.38
CA SER A 183 -1.16 -5.86 -13.85
C SER A 183 -0.78 -4.90 -12.71
N LEU A 184 0.38 -4.26 -12.79
CA LEU A 184 0.78 -3.30 -11.76
C LEU A 184 -0.12 -2.05 -11.80
N GLU A 185 -0.51 -1.65 -13.01
CA GLU A 185 -1.38 -0.54 -13.31
C GLU A 185 -2.79 -0.76 -12.73
N ASP A 186 -3.36 -1.95 -12.95
CA ASP A 186 -4.66 -2.31 -12.37
C ASP A 186 -4.57 -2.39 -10.84
N ALA A 187 -3.47 -2.92 -10.30
CA ALA A 187 -3.27 -2.94 -8.86
C ALA A 187 -3.26 -1.51 -8.27
N GLY A 188 -2.53 -0.57 -8.89
CA GLY A 188 -2.52 0.83 -8.48
C GLY A 188 -3.91 1.46 -8.55
N LEU A 189 -4.66 1.19 -9.61
CA LEU A 189 -6.03 1.66 -9.80
C LEU A 189 -6.99 1.12 -8.72
N MET A 190 -6.94 -0.19 -8.47
CA MET A 190 -7.77 -0.86 -7.48
C MET A 190 -7.47 -0.38 -6.07
N ILE A 191 -6.19 -0.17 -5.73
CA ILE A 191 -5.78 0.39 -4.45
C ILE A 191 -6.29 1.82 -4.30
N ALA A 192 -6.13 2.67 -5.32
CA ALA A 192 -6.62 4.05 -5.27
C ALA A 192 -8.14 4.11 -5.08
N LEU A 193 -8.90 3.30 -5.83
CA LEU A 193 -10.36 3.21 -5.68
C LEU A 193 -10.76 2.73 -4.29
N ALA A 194 -10.17 1.62 -3.83
CA ALA A 194 -10.47 1.09 -2.51
C ALA A 194 -10.13 2.13 -1.45
N ALA A 195 -8.95 2.77 -1.52
CA ALA A 195 -8.46 3.75 -0.55
C ALA A 195 -9.31 5.02 -0.41
N THR A 196 -10.19 5.34 -1.37
CA THR A 196 -11.01 6.56 -1.33
C THR A 196 -12.52 6.31 -1.37
N ASP A 197 -12.95 5.04 -1.35
CA ASP A 197 -14.36 4.65 -1.32
C ASP A 197 -14.87 4.42 0.12
N ASP A 198 -15.99 5.05 0.48
CA ASP A 198 -16.55 4.94 1.83
C ASP A 198 -17.07 3.52 2.14
N ARG A 199 -17.40 2.71 1.12
CA ARG A 199 -17.86 1.32 1.30
C ARG A 199 -16.78 0.41 1.88
N THR A 200 -15.52 0.80 1.77
CA THR A 200 -14.37 -0.02 2.21
C THR A 200 -13.85 0.38 3.59
N VAL A 201 -14.46 1.37 4.24
CA VAL A 201 -14.06 1.80 5.58
C VAL A 201 -14.22 0.66 6.57
N ASN A 202 -13.14 0.39 7.30
CA ASN A 202 -12.97 -0.69 8.28
C ASN A 202 -13.18 -2.08 7.68
N LYS A 203 -12.67 -2.32 6.46
CA LYS A 203 -12.77 -3.59 5.73
C LYS A 203 -11.41 -4.09 5.25
N ASN A 204 -11.32 -5.41 5.13
CA ASN A 204 -10.37 -6.06 4.23
C ASN A 204 -11.01 -6.12 2.83
N VAL A 205 -10.41 -5.45 1.86
CA VAL A 205 -10.90 -5.41 0.47
C VAL A 205 -10.05 -6.37 -0.35
N GLN A 206 -10.68 -7.42 -0.86
CA GLN A 206 -10.03 -8.42 -1.68
C GLN A 206 -10.46 -8.25 -3.13
N PHE A 207 -9.48 -8.07 -4.01
CA PHE A 207 -9.68 -8.07 -5.46
C PHE A 207 -9.39 -9.47 -6.02
N GLN A 208 -10.02 -10.47 -5.41
CA GLN A 208 -9.89 -11.89 -5.71
C GLN A 208 -11.28 -12.53 -5.67
N TYR A 209 -11.48 -13.60 -6.44
CA TYR A 209 -12.64 -14.46 -6.23
C TYR A 209 -12.52 -15.09 -4.84
N ASN A 210 -13.55 -14.97 -4.02
CA ASN A 210 -13.54 -15.40 -2.62
C ASN A 210 -13.41 -16.94 -2.54
N PRO A 211 -12.26 -17.50 -2.11
CA PRO A 211 -12.07 -18.96 -2.08
C PRO A 211 -12.93 -19.65 -1.02
N VAL A 212 -13.58 -18.89 -0.14
CA VAL A 212 -14.43 -19.40 0.96
C VAL A 212 -15.87 -19.70 0.48
N VAL A 213 -16.22 -19.35 -0.75
CA VAL A 213 -17.52 -19.69 -1.35
C VAL A 213 -17.33 -20.82 -2.36
N THR A 214 -17.35 -22.05 -1.86
CA THR A 214 -17.60 -23.24 -2.67
C THR A 214 -19.10 -23.32 -2.98
N PHE A 215 -19.47 -23.42 -4.25
CA PHE A 215 -20.80 -23.87 -4.66
C PHE A 215 -20.96 -25.37 -4.44
#